data_AF-A0A318J7H3-F1
#
_entry.id   AF-A0A318J7H3-F1
#
_cell.length_a   1.000
_cell.length_b   1.000
_cell.length_c   1.000
_cell.angle_alpha   90.00
_cell.angle_beta   90.00
_cell.angle_gamma   90.00
#
_symmetry.space_group_name_H-M   'P 1'
#
loop_
_entity.id
_entity.type
_entity.pdbx_description
1 polymer ?
#
loop_
_entity_poly.entity_id
_entity_poly.type
_entity_poly.pdbx_seq_one_letter_code
_entity_poly.pdbx_strand_id
1 'polypeptide(L)'
;MFTTLWFIIRASFGWGTLILFGTILIANGIFRNHLPGEFIFLPLGLMGLVIGIIFSHVLRVRLIASKVTASTLSNRQRRQIEIPLEASEAFELVNAAIRDLPGAEDTESARDSLQIRAKVKRIEPYQANFVAELKVLDFLTIKRNQILATITPGDGIGSLTLICEPERPAWTDLFLVDNGTNLENAEAITRAITRRIAERRRKEKASAAQSVTEKELTVAKLNLLHAQVEPHFLYNTLASAQLLTRADPAAADQMLGNLITYLRHSLPRTEDTASTIGEELERSIAYLDIMKIRMGARLNIQIQVPAELKALPFPIMMLQTLVENAIKHGLEPKTGGGTIWIIARQHEGNVAVTVADDGNGLGTEIGGTGIGLKNVRERLRLAYGNAAGFVLVGNFPSGVAATITVPVTKAKGEQHA
;
A
#
# COMPACT_ATOMS: atom_id res chain seq x y z
N MET A 1 42.44 17.61 -18.23
CA MET A 1 43.48 17.52 -19.26
C MET A 1 44.79 16.97 -18.70
N PHE A 2 45.35 17.54 -17.62
CA PHE A 2 46.60 17.06 -17.01
C PHE A 2 46.58 15.58 -16.57
N THR A 3 45.48 15.09 -16.02
CA THR A 3 45.31 13.69 -15.57
C THR A 3 45.39 12.68 -16.72
N THR A 4 44.67 12.96 -17.80
CA THR A 4 44.68 12.14 -19.02
C THR A 4 46.05 12.13 -19.68
N LEU A 5 46.69 13.31 -19.78
CA LEU A 5 48.01 13.45 -20.38
C LEU A 5 49.07 12.65 -19.58
N TRP A 6 49.05 12.76 -18.25
CA TRP A 6 49.99 12.03 -17.40
C TRP A 6 49.80 10.51 -17.46
N PHE A 7 48.54 10.05 -17.51
CA PHE A 7 48.24 8.62 -17.70
C PHE A 7 48.77 8.10 -19.04
N ILE A 8 48.54 8.83 -20.13
CA ILE A 8 49.04 8.48 -21.46
C ILE A 8 50.57 8.42 -21.46
N ILE A 9 51.23 9.46 -20.92
CA ILE A 9 52.70 9.52 -20.85
C ILE A 9 53.26 8.33 -20.07
N ARG A 10 52.68 8.02 -18.90
CA ARG A 10 53.14 6.91 -18.04
C ARG A 10 53.03 5.55 -18.76
N ALA A 11 51.88 5.28 -19.40
CA ALA A 11 51.66 4.02 -20.10
C ALA A 11 52.52 3.90 -21.38
N SER A 12 52.65 5.00 -22.14
CA SER A 12 53.54 5.07 -23.30
C SER A 12 55.01 4.89 -22.91
N PHE A 13 55.45 5.44 -21.78
CA PHE A 13 56.81 5.24 -21.29
C PHE A 13 57.09 3.78 -20.93
N GLY A 14 56.15 3.11 -20.25
CA GLY A 14 56.25 1.68 -19.95
C GLY A 14 56.48 0.86 -21.23
N TRP A 15 55.58 0.96 -22.21
CA TRP A 15 55.74 0.25 -23.48
C TRP A 15 56.97 0.68 -24.28
N GLY A 16 57.30 1.97 -24.30
CA GLY A 16 58.47 2.48 -25.00
C GLY A 16 59.77 1.84 -24.51
N THR A 17 59.92 1.69 -23.18
CA THR A 17 61.09 1.01 -22.60
C THR A 17 61.13 -0.48 -22.93
N LEU A 18 59.99 -1.17 -22.89
CA LEU A 18 59.88 -2.59 -23.24
C LEU A 18 60.21 -2.85 -24.72
N ILE A 19 59.63 -2.03 -25.62
CA ILE A 19 59.86 -2.12 -27.07
C ILE A 19 61.32 -1.81 -27.39
N LEU A 20 61.91 -0.78 -26.76
CA LEU A 20 63.32 -0.43 -26.94
C LEU A 20 64.24 -1.57 -26.48
N PHE A 21 64.00 -2.13 -25.30
CA PHE A 21 64.79 -3.24 -24.76
C PHE A 21 64.67 -4.49 -25.65
N GLY A 22 63.46 -4.84 -26.09
CA GLY A 22 63.25 -5.94 -27.04
C GLY A 22 63.97 -5.73 -28.36
N THR A 23 63.96 -4.49 -28.89
CA THR A 23 64.67 -4.13 -30.12
C THR A 23 66.19 -4.31 -29.94
N ILE A 24 66.76 -3.87 -28.81
CA ILE A 24 68.19 -4.03 -28.49
C ILE A 24 68.58 -5.51 -28.36
N LEU A 25 67.75 -6.34 -27.69
CA LEU A 25 68.01 -7.76 -27.57
C LEU A 25 68.00 -8.48 -28.93
N ILE A 26 67.04 -8.16 -29.79
CA ILE A 26 66.95 -8.72 -31.15
C ILE A 26 68.15 -8.28 -31.99
N ALA A 27 68.54 -7.01 -31.91
CA ALA A 27 69.72 -6.46 -32.58
C ALA A 27 70.99 -7.23 -32.23
N ASN A 28 71.20 -7.45 -30.93
CA ASN A 28 72.43 -8.04 -30.40
C ASN A 28 72.46 -9.57 -30.58
N GLY A 29 71.31 -10.23 -30.40
CA GLY A 29 71.21 -11.69 -30.43
C GLY A 29 71.09 -12.26 -31.84
N ILE A 30 70.06 -11.84 -32.59
CA ILE A 30 69.71 -12.43 -33.89
C ILE A 30 70.55 -11.80 -35.00
N PHE A 31 70.73 -10.48 -34.95
CA PHE A 31 71.35 -9.71 -36.01
C PHE A 31 72.81 -9.35 -35.75
N ARG A 32 73.41 -9.79 -34.63
CA ARG A 32 74.83 -9.60 -34.29
C ARG A 32 75.30 -8.13 -34.46
N ASN A 33 74.46 -7.19 -34.05
CA ASN A 33 74.59 -5.73 -34.19
C ASN A 33 74.37 -5.16 -35.60
N HIS A 34 73.74 -5.89 -36.52
CA HIS A 34 73.36 -5.42 -37.86
C HIS A 34 71.85 -5.55 -38.10
N LEU A 35 71.07 -4.67 -37.48
CA LEU A 35 69.63 -4.55 -37.75
C LEU A 35 69.42 -4.02 -39.18
N PRO A 36 68.72 -4.76 -40.08
CA PRO A 36 68.37 -4.25 -41.39
C PRO A 36 67.48 -3.00 -41.26
N GLY A 37 67.67 -1.99 -42.12
CA GLY A 37 67.00 -0.69 -42.01
C GLY A 37 65.47 -0.75 -41.97
N GLU A 38 64.88 -1.79 -42.57
CA GLU A 38 63.43 -2.04 -42.58
C GLU A 38 62.87 -2.35 -41.18
N PHE A 39 63.68 -2.92 -40.27
CA PHE A 39 63.24 -3.25 -38.90
C PHE A 39 63.18 -2.04 -37.97
N ILE A 40 63.67 -0.86 -38.39
CA ILE A 40 63.59 0.38 -37.61
C ILE A 40 62.14 0.87 -37.49
N PHE A 41 61.28 0.56 -38.46
CA PHE A 41 59.87 0.96 -38.46
C PHE A 41 58.97 0.07 -37.60
N LEU A 42 59.40 -1.15 -37.28
CA LEU A 42 58.65 -2.09 -36.45
C LEU A 42 58.35 -1.54 -35.03
N PRO A 43 59.33 -1.03 -34.25
CA PRO A 43 59.05 -0.45 -32.94
C PRO A 43 58.16 0.80 -32.98
N LEU A 44 58.26 1.62 -34.05
CA LEU A 44 57.39 2.77 -34.28
C LEU A 44 55.93 2.34 -34.52
N GLY A 45 55.71 1.32 -35.35
CA GLY A 45 54.38 0.74 -35.60
C GLY A 45 53.75 0.14 -34.34
N LEU A 46 54.53 -0.62 -33.56
CA LEU A 46 54.10 -1.17 -32.27
C LEU A 46 53.72 -0.08 -31.27
N MET A 47 54.50 1.00 -31.19
CA MET A 47 54.21 2.15 -30.34
C MET A 47 52.92 2.87 -30.77
N GLY A 48 52.68 3.02 -32.08
CA GLY A 48 51.43 3.58 -32.62
C GLY A 48 50.20 2.77 -32.19
N LEU A 49 50.29 1.44 -32.24
CA LEU A 49 49.22 0.54 -31.79
C LEU A 49 48.96 0.69 -30.29
N VAL A 50 50.02 0.73 -29.47
CA VAL A 50 49.92 0.95 -28.02
C VAL A 50 49.23 2.28 -27.70
N ILE A 51 49.65 3.37 -28.36
CA ILE A 51 49.04 4.69 -28.18
C ILE A 51 47.55 4.64 -28.55
N GLY A 52 47.19 3.94 -29.64
CA GLY A 52 45.80 3.71 -30.04
C GLY A 52 44.98 3.00 -28.97
N ILE A 53 45.52 1.94 -28.35
CA ILE A 53 44.87 1.21 -27.24
C ILE A 53 44.65 2.13 -26.03
N ILE A 54 45.68 2.88 -25.63
CA ILE A 54 45.59 3.81 -24.49
C ILE A 54 44.53 4.90 -24.77
N PHE A 55 44.50 5.44 -25.99
CA PHE A 55 43.51 6.46 -26.37
C PHE A 55 42.08 5.90 -26.40
N SER A 56 41.91 4.68 -26.90
CA SER A 56 40.62 3.97 -26.90
C SER A 56 40.09 3.75 -25.48
N HIS A 57 40.95 3.36 -24.53
CA HIS A 57 40.60 3.27 -23.11
C HIS A 57 40.11 4.60 -22.54
N VAL A 58 40.84 5.70 -22.77
CA VAL A 58 40.46 7.03 -22.31
C VAL A 58 39.09 7.45 -22.87
N LEU A 59 38.84 7.20 -24.16
CA LEU A 59 37.55 7.49 -24.80
C LEU A 59 36.42 6.67 -24.17
N ARG A 60 36.63 5.37 -23.94
CA ARG A 60 35.63 4.52 -23.31
C ARG A 60 35.32 4.95 -21.87
N VAL A 61 36.34 5.27 -21.08
CA VAL A 61 36.15 5.83 -19.73
C VAL A 61 35.37 7.14 -19.77
N ARG A 62 35.62 8.00 -20.76
CA ARG A 62 34.87 9.26 -20.95
C ARG A 62 33.41 9.06 -21.37
N LEU A 63 33.08 7.94 -22.01
CA LEU A 63 31.69 7.57 -22.32
C LEU A 63 30.96 7.04 -21.08
N ILE A 64 31.66 6.31 -20.20
CA ILE A 64 31.08 5.74 -18.99
C ILE A 64 30.92 6.82 -17.90
N ALA A 65 31.99 7.56 -17.61
CA ALA A 65 32.01 8.59 -16.57
C ALA A 65 31.84 10.00 -17.14
N SER A 66 30.98 10.81 -16.50
CA SER A 66 30.75 12.22 -16.87
C SER A 66 31.98 13.12 -16.71
N LYS A 67 32.94 12.73 -15.84
CA LYS A 67 34.24 13.41 -15.66
C LYS A 67 35.39 12.41 -15.62
N VAL A 68 36.45 12.73 -16.37
CA VAL A 68 37.68 11.94 -16.41
C VAL A 68 38.64 12.43 -15.33
N THR A 69 38.84 11.64 -14.28
CA THR A 69 39.75 11.87 -13.17
C THR A 69 40.80 10.75 -13.13
N ALA A 70 41.86 10.94 -12.32
CA ALA A 70 42.83 9.87 -12.09
C ALA A 70 42.17 8.59 -11.54
N SER A 71 41.13 8.74 -10.71
CA SER A 71 40.37 7.61 -10.16
C SER A 71 39.51 6.89 -11.21
N THR A 72 38.87 7.59 -12.15
CA THR A 72 38.05 6.93 -13.19
C THR A 72 38.90 6.29 -14.30
N LEU A 73 40.13 6.77 -14.53
CA LEU A 73 41.07 6.15 -15.48
C LEU A 73 41.82 4.93 -14.92
N SER A 74 41.75 4.70 -13.60
CA SER A 74 42.45 3.60 -12.94
C SER A 74 41.90 2.24 -13.38
N ASN A 75 42.79 1.28 -13.64
CA ASN A 75 42.40 -0.12 -13.87
C ASN A 75 41.73 -0.75 -12.63
N ARG A 76 42.05 -0.23 -11.44
CA ARG A 76 41.52 -0.70 -10.15
C ARG A 76 40.59 0.35 -9.57
N GLN A 77 39.33 -0.01 -9.41
CA GLN A 77 38.27 0.89 -8.96
C GLN A 77 37.98 0.60 -7.49
N ARG A 78 37.92 1.66 -6.68
CA ARG A 78 37.46 1.61 -5.29
C ARG A 78 36.33 2.61 -5.11
N ARG A 79 35.21 2.15 -4.55
CA ARG A 79 34.03 2.97 -4.25
C ARG A 79 33.61 2.73 -2.80
N GLN A 80 33.19 3.80 -2.15
CA GLN A 80 32.53 3.73 -0.85
C GLN A 80 31.10 4.24 -1.03
N ILE A 81 30.13 3.45 -0.57
CA ILE A 81 28.70 3.70 -0.75
C ILE A 81 28.03 3.57 0.61
N GLU A 82 27.32 4.59 1.05
CA GLU A 82 26.49 4.53 2.25
C GLU A 82 25.14 3.90 1.90
N ILE A 83 24.81 2.82 2.61
CA ILE A 83 23.55 2.11 2.44
C ILE A 83 22.70 2.38 3.69
N PRO A 84 21.53 3.04 3.57
CA PRO A 84 20.66 3.37 4.69
C PRO A 84 19.86 2.14 5.13
N LEU A 85 20.57 1.06 5.46
CA LEU A 85 20.06 -0.22 5.94
C LEU A 85 21.07 -0.78 6.96
N GLU A 86 20.57 -1.65 7.84
CA GLU A 86 21.40 -2.43 8.75
C GLU A 86 22.42 -3.29 7.98
N ALA A 87 23.57 -3.54 8.60
CA ALA A 87 24.71 -4.20 7.94
C ALA A 87 24.35 -5.56 7.32
N SER A 88 23.56 -6.37 8.01
CA SER A 88 23.09 -7.68 7.53
C SER A 88 22.15 -7.57 6.32
N GLU A 89 21.26 -6.57 6.31
CA GLU A 89 20.35 -6.35 5.18
C GLU A 89 21.08 -5.75 3.98
N ALA A 90 22.01 -4.83 4.23
CA ALA A 90 22.89 -4.27 3.22
C ALA A 90 23.72 -5.38 2.56
N PHE A 91 24.25 -6.33 3.34
CA PHE A 91 24.96 -7.50 2.82
C PHE A 91 24.10 -8.32 1.84
N GLU A 92 22.87 -8.68 2.21
CA GLU A 92 21.99 -9.47 1.33
C GLU A 92 21.66 -8.73 0.03
N LEU A 93 21.40 -7.41 0.14
CA LEU A 93 21.11 -6.57 -1.01
C LEU A 93 22.30 -6.52 -1.98
N VAL A 94 23.50 -6.32 -1.44
CA VAL A 94 24.74 -6.24 -2.23
C VAL A 94 25.11 -7.60 -2.83
N ASN A 95 24.98 -8.69 -2.06
CA ASN A 95 25.23 -10.05 -2.54
C ASN A 95 24.35 -10.38 -3.75
N ALA A 96 23.04 -10.09 -3.64
CA ALA A 96 22.12 -10.30 -4.74
C ALA A 96 22.41 -9.37 -5.94
N ALA A 97 22.84 -8.13 -5.71
CA ALA A 97 23.23 -7.22 -6.79
C ALA A 97 24.49 -7.69 -7.54
N ILE A 98 25.46 -8.29 -6.85
CA ILE A 98 26.70 -8.82 -7.45
C ILE A 98 26.42 -10.12 -8.20
N ARG A 99 25.57 -11.01 -7.67
CA ARG A 99 25.18 -12.27 -8.32
C ARG A 99 24.43 -12.05 -9.64
N ASP A 100 23.64 -10.99 -9.73
CA ASP A 100 22.88 -10.66 -10.93
C ASP A 100 23.70 -9.96 -12.02
N LEU A 101 25.00 -9.70 -11.79
CA LEU A 101 25.86 -9.11 -12.81
C LEU A 101 26.07 -10.07 -13.98
N PRO A 102 26.04 -9.56 -15.23
CA PRO A 102 26.32 -10.37 -16.40
C PRO A 102 27.77 -10.87 -16.37
N GLY A 103 27.96 -12.19 -16.44
CA GLY A 103 29.28 -12.82 -16.39
C GLY A 103 29.85 -13.04 -15.00
N ALA A 104 29.06 -12.87 -13.93
CA ALA A 104 29.47 -13.26 -12.59
C ALA A 104 29.67 -14.79 -12.49
N GLU A 105 30.86 -15.18 -12.04
CA GLU A 105 31.34 -16.54 -11.82
C GLU A 105 31.97 -16.61 -10.40
N ASP A 106 32.03 -17.80 -9.81
CA ASP A 106 32.75 -18.04 -8.55
C ASP A 106 32.43 -17.02 -7.43
N THR A 107 31.13 -16.87 -7.10
CA THR A 107 30.67 -15.96 -6.03
C THR A 107 30.79 -16.61 -4.65
N GLU A 108 31.76 -16.16 -3.86
CA GLU A 108 31.95 -16.54 -2.46
C GLU A 108 31.41 -15.42 -1.56
N SER A 109 30.57 -15.77 -0.59
CA SER A 109 29.99 -14.80 0.33
C SER A 109 30.13 -15.31 1.76
N ALA A 110 30.74 -14.52 2.63
CA ALA A 110 30.91 -14.82 4.04
C ALA A 110 30.05 -13.85 4.86
N ARG A 111 28.94 -14.36 5.40
CA ARG A 111 27.94 -13.56 6.11
C ARG A 111 28.49 -13.01 7.43
N ASP A 112 29.28 -13.79 8.14
CA ASP A 112 29.85 -13.41 9.45
C ASP A 112 30.92 -12.32 9.33
N SER A 113 31.69 -12.32 8.24
CA SER A 113 32.69 -11.28 7.97
C SER A 113 32.18 -10.15 7.06
N LEU A 114 30.91 -10.22 6.64
CA LEU A 114 30.25 -9.26 5.76
C LEU A 114 31.04 -8.97 4.47
N GLN A 115 31.64 -10.02 3.91
CA GLN A 115 32.49 -9.95 2.71
C GLN A 115 31.92 -10.78 1.57
N ILE A 116 31.97 -10.22 0.37
CA ILE A 116 31.54 -10.86 -0.88
C ILE A 116 32.70 -10.77 -1.86
N ARG A 117 33.11 -11.90 -2.41
CA ARG A 117 34.12 -12.00 -3.46
C ARG A 117 33.47 -12.65 -4.68
N ALA A 118 33.62 -12.04 -5.84
CA ALA A 118 33.11 -12.57 -7.09
C ALA A 118 34.15 -12.43 -8.19
N LYS A 119 34.18 -13.38 -9.12
CA LYS A 119 34.90 -13.22 -10.38
C LYS A 119 33.89 -12.83 -11.45
N VAL A 120 34.24 -11.92 -12.34
CA VAL A 120 33.37 -11.51 -13.44
C VAL A 120 34.13 -11.69 -14.73
N LYS A 121 33.61 -12.55 -15.60
CA LYS A 121 34.15 -12.78 -16.93
C LYS A 121 34.06 -11.50 -17.74
N ARG A 122 35.15 -11.15 -18.43
CA ARG A 122 35.13 -10.01 -19.34
C ARG A 122 34.34 -10.35 -20.60
N ILE A 123 33.43 -9.45 -20.95
CA ILE A 123 32.79 -9.42 -22.26
C ILE A 123 33.60 -8.42 -23.10
N GLU A 124 34.39 -8.93 -24.04
CA GLU A 124 35.21 -8.11 -24.97
C GLU A 124 34.54 -8.10 -26.35
N PRO A 125 33.58 -7.20 -26.62
CA PRO A 125 32.85 -7.19 -27.90
C PRO A 125 33.69 -6.75 -29.10
N TYR A 126 34.83 -6.06 -28.88
CA TYR A 126 35.67 -5.49 -29.95
C TYR A 126 37.09 -6.08 -30.04
N GLN A 127 37.50 -6.95 -29.10
CA GLN A 127 38.78 -7.67 -29.21
C GLN A 127 38.56 -9.02 -29.88
N ALA A 128 38.06 -9.01 -31.11
CA ALA A 128 38.21 -10.17 -31.98
C ALA A 128 39.61 -10.15 -32.60
N ASN A 129 40.46 -11.06 -32.12
CA ASN A 129 41.43 -11.85 -32.91
C ASN A 129 42.87 -11.38 -33.17
N PHE A 130 43.32 -10.14 -32.95
CA PHE A 130 44.72 -9.84 -33.34
C PHE A 130 45.79 -10.35 -32.35
N VAL A 131 45.58 -10.22 -31.02
CA VAL A 131 46.58 -10.62 -30.01
C VAL A 131 46.37 -12.07 -29.52
N ALA A 132 45.14 -12.57 -29.59
CA ALA A 132 44.79 -13.91 -29.12
C ALA A 132 45.34 -15.03 -30.02
N GLU A 133 45.61 -14.77 -31.31
CA GLU A 133 46.25 -15.73 -32.22
C GLU A 133 47.75 -15.93 -31.92
N LEU A 134 48.42 -14.92 -31.34
CA LEU A 134 49.80 -15.06 -30.85
C LEU A 134 49.80 -15.68 -29.43
N LYS A 135 49.78 -17.01 -29.36
CA LYS A 135 49.86 -17.81 -28.11
C LYS A 135 50.97 -17.36 -27.11
N VAL A 136 52.04 -16.73 -27.60
CA VAL A 136 53.19 -16.25 -26.80
C VAL A 136 52.80 -15.11 -25.85
N LEU A 137 51.74 -14.35 -26.13
CA LEU A 137 51.28 -13.23 -25.31
C LEU A 137 49.98 -13.52 -24.55
N ASP A 138 49.55 -14.79 -24.42
CA ASP A 138 48.32 -15.14 -23.69
C ASP A 138 48.42 -14.81 -22.18
N PHE A 139 49.64 -14.69 -21.64
CA PHE A 139 49.86 -14.16 -20.29
C PHE A 139 49.44 -12.69 -20.11
N LEU A 140 49.21 -11.95 -21.22
CA LEU A 140 48.77 -10.55 -21.26
C LEU A 140 47.28 -10.37 -21.60
N THR A 141 46.48 -11.43 -21.83
CA THR A 141 45.01 -11.34 -22.06
C THR A 141 44.18 -11.40 -20.76
N ILE A 142 43.39 -10.35 -20.46
CA ILE A 142 42.62 -10.29 -19.20
C ILE A 142 41.34 -11.11 -19.37
N LYS A 143 41.26 -12.30 -18.76
CA LYS A 143 40.09 -13.19 -18.89
C LYS A 143 38.96 -12.82 -17.91
N ARG A 144 39.30 -12.35 -16.72
CA ARG A 144 38.37 -12.09 -15.61
C ARG A 144 38.76 -10.85 -14.81
N ASN A 145 37.76 -10.21 -14.22
CA ASN A 145 37.89 -9.17 -13.20
C ASN A 145 37.48 -9.77 -11.84
N GLN A 146 38.08 -9.30 -10.76
CA GLN A 146 37.71 -9.65 -9.40
C GLN A 146 36.94 -8.48 -8.75
N ILE A 147 35.86 -8.81 -8.07
CA ILE A 147 35.04 -7.89 -7.30
C ILE A 147 35.10 -8.29 -5.84
N LEU A 148 35.47 -7.35 -4.97
CA LEU A 148 35.46 -7.50 -3.52
C LEU A 148 34.54 -6.43 -2.93
N ALA A 149 33.53 -6.85 -2.21
CA ALA A 149 32.63 -5.99 -1.47
C ALA A 149 32.70 -6.31 0.02
N THR A 150 32.98 -5.30 0.83
CA THR A 150 33.03 -5.40 2.29
C THR A 150 32.02 -4.42 2.88
N ILE A 151 31.15 -4.90 3.76
CA ILE A 151 30.18 -4.05 4.46
C ILE A 151 30.69 -3.81 5.88
N THR A 152 30.89 -2.55 6.23
CA THR A 152 31.22 -2.12 7.59
C THR A 152 29.94 -1.69 8.30
N PRO A 153 29.63 -2.24 9.49
CA PRO A 153 28.49 -1.81 10.28
C PRO A 153 28.69 -0.39 10.82
N GLY A 154 27.62 0.38 10.87
CA GLY A 154 27.52 1.69 11.51
C GLY A 154 26.16 1.83 12.19
N ASP A 155 25.92 2.95 12.90
CA ASP A 155 24.68 3.19 13.65
C ASP A 155 23.45 3.28 12.72
N GLY A 156 22.88 2.13 12.35
CA GLY A 156 21.75 2.00 11.43
C GLY A 156 22.07 2.23 9.94
N ILE A 157 23.34 2.47 9.59
CA ILE A 157 23.81 2.70 8.22
C ILE A 157 25.01 1.81 7.95
N GLY A 158 24.88 0.84 7.03
CA GLY A 158 25.99 0.05 6.54
C GLY A 158 26.83 0.83 5.51
N SER A 159 28.15 0.87 5.68
CA SER A 159 29.07 1.42 4.68
C SER A 159 29.64 0.30 3.82
N LEU A 160 29.32 0.30 2.52
CA LEU A 160 29.87 -0.63 1.55
C LEU A 160 31.18 -0.08 0.98
N THR A 161 32.27 -0.83 1.12
CA THR A 161 33.49 -0.66 0.33
C THR A 161 33.50 -1.66 -0.81
N LEU A 162 33.42 -1.17 -2.04
CA LEU A 162 33.46 -1.96 -3.27
C LEU A 162 34.78 -1.75 -4.00
N ILE A 163 35.45 -2.85 -4.33
CA ILE A 163 36.70 -2.88 -5.09
C ILE A 163 36.50 -3.75 -6.33
N CYS A 164 36.77 -3.20 -7.51
CA CYS A 164 36.79 -3.93 -8.78
C CYS A 164 38.17 -3.82 -9.40
N GLU A 165 38.85 -4.95 -9.62
CA GLU A 165 40.22 -4.99 -10.13
C GLU A 165 40.43 -6.13 -11.12
N PRO A 166 41.39 -6.04 -12.06
CA PRO A 166 41.71 -7.17 -12.92
C PRO A 166 42.36 -8.29 -12.10
N GLU A 167 42.13 -9.56 -12.48
CA GLU A 167 42.74 -10.74 -11.84
C GLU A 167 44.23 -10.86 -12.20
N ARG A 168 45.03 -9.85 -11.80
CA ARG A 168 46.46 -9.68 -12.13
C ARG A 168 47.24 -8.92 -11.07
N PRO A 169 48.57 -9.08 -11.03
CA PRO A 169 49.44 -8.25 -10.21
C PRO A 169 49.41 -6.76 -10.61
N ALA A 170 49.56 -5.85 -9.64
CA ALA A 170 49.49 -4.41 -9.87
C ALA A 170 50.57 -3.85 -10.81
N TRP A 171 51.73 -4.51 -10.92
CA TRP A 171 52.81 -4.05 -11.80
C TRP A 171 52.41 -4.06 -13.28
N THR A 172 51.42 -4.88 -13.68
CA THR A 172 50.94 -4.91 -15.07
C THR A 172 50.17 -3.66 -15.48
N ASP A 173 49.71 -2.85 -14.51
CA ASP A 173 48.98 -1.60 -14.75
C ASP A 173 49.86 -0.48 -15.36
N LEU A 174 51.17 -0.72 -15.47
CA LEU A 174 52.11 0.12 -16.23
C LEU A 174 51.98 -0.09 -17.75
N PHE A 175 51.47 -1.24 -18.17
CA PHE A 175 51.46 -1.66 -19.58
C PHE A 175 50.04 -1.89 -20.08
N LEU A 176 49.19 -2.55 -19.30
CA LEU A 176 47.87 -2.98 -19.72
C LEU A 176 46.82 -2.02 -19.21
N VAL A 177 45.84 -1.69 -20.04
CA VAL A 177 44.66 -0.91 -19.68
C VAL A 177 43.46 -1.84 -19.54
N ASP A 178 42.55 -1.52 -18.62
CA ASP A 178 41.41 -2.37 -18.32
C ASP A 178 40.21 -2.14 -19.26
N ASN A 179 40.36 -1.28 -20.26
CA ASN A 179 39.32 -0.82 -21.18
C ASN A 179 38.07 -0.27 -20.46
N GLY A 180 38.18 0.18 -19.21
CA GLY A 180 37.06 0.71 -18.43
C GLY A 180 36.08 -0.34 -17.91
N THR A 181 36.41 -1.63 -18.02
CA THR A 181 35.52 -2.73 -17.58
C THR A 181 35.29 -2.74 -16.06
N ASN A 182 36.30 -2.41 -15.25
CA ASN A 182 36.11 -2.34 -13.80
C ASN A 182 35.29 -1.12 -13.37
N LEU A 183 35.39 -0.02 -14.12
CA LEU A 183 34.55 1.16 -13.92
C LEU A 183 33.09 0.85 -14.23
N GLU A 184 32.84 0.17 -15.35
CA GLU A 184 31.50 -0.29 -15.75
C GLU A 184 30.88 -1.22 -14.71
N ASN A 185 31.64 -2.21 -14.22
CA ASN A 185 31.19 -3.11 -13.15
C ASN A 185 30.85 -2.35 -11.86
N ALA A 186 31.71 -1.41 -11.44
CA ALA A 186 31.48 -0.62 -10.24
C ALA A 186 30.21 0.26 -10.36
N GLU A 187 29.99 0.87 -11.52
CA GLU A 187 28.78 1.65 -11.79
C GLU A 187 27.53 0.78 -11.87
N ALA A 188 27.60 -0.39 -12.50
CA ALA A 188 26.49 -1.33 -12.60
C ALA A 188 26.01 -1.78 -11.21
N ILE A 189 26.94 -2.17 -10.33
CA ILE A 189 26.63 -2.53 -8.93
C ILE A 189 25.98 -1.35 -8.21
N THR A 190 26.58 -0.16 -8.32
CA THR A 190 26.06 1.05 -7.67
C THR A 190 24.63 1.37 -8.11
N ARG A 191 24.34 1.27 -9.41
CA ARG A 191 22.99 1.49 -9.97
C ARG A 191 22.01 0.40 -9.49
N ALA A 192 22.43 -0.87 -9.49
CA ALA A 192 21.60 -1.98 -9.04
C ALA A 192 21.21 -1.84 -7.56
N ILE A 193 22.16 -1.49 -6.69
CA ILE A 193 21.92 -1.23 -5.26
C ILE A 193 20.93 -0.06 -5.09
N THR A 194 21.20 1.06 -5.75
CA THR A 194 20.35 2.27 -5.66
C THR A 194 18.92 1.99 -6.09
N ARG A 195 18.74 1.23 -7.19
CA ARG A 195 17.43 0.82 -7.68
C ARG A 195 16.67 -0.04 -6.67
N ARG A 196 17.31 -1.07 -6.11
CA ARG A 196 16.70 -1.96 -5.11
C ARG A 196 16.28 -1.23 -3.84
N ILE A 197 17.10 -0.29 -3.36
CA ILE A 197 16.75 0.56 -2.21
C ILE A 197 15.51 1.41 -2.52
N ALA A 198 15.45 2.02 -3.71
CA ALA A 198 14.31 2.83 -4.12
C ALA A 198 13.02 1.99 -4.25
N GLU A 199 13.10 0.78 -4.80
CA GLU A 199 11.97 -0.16 -4.91
C GLU A 199 11.45 -0.57 -3.53
N ARG A 200 12.34 -0.90 -2.58
CA ARG A 200 11.97 -1.26 -1.20
C ARG A 200 11.23 -0.10 -0.51
N ARG A 201 11.78 1.12 -0.57
CA ARG A 201 11.13 2.31 0.03
C ARG A 201 9.76 2.61 -0.58
N ARG A 202 9.58 2.40 -1.88
CA ARG A 202 8.27 2.56 -2.54
C ARG A 202 7.26 1.55 -2.01
N LYS A 203 7.67 0.30 -1.83
CA LYS A 203 6.81 -0.77 -1.29
C LYS A 203 6.39 -0.48 0.15
N GLU A 204 7.32 -0.05 1.00
CA GLU A 204 7.04 0.35 2.39
C GLU A 204 6.06 1.52 2.46
N LYS A 205 6.27 2.57 1.67
CA LYS A 205 5.36 3.72 1.60
C LYS A 205 3.96 3.33 1.12
N ALA A 206 3.86 2.48 0.10
CA ALA A 206 2.57 2.01 -0.41
C ALA A 206 1.80 1.20 0.65
N SER A 207 2.49 0.29 1.36
CA SER A 207 1.90 -0.49 2.45
C SER A 207 1.41 0.40 3.60
N ALA A 208 2.19 1.43 3.96
CA ALA A 208 1.79 2.37 5.01
C ALA A 208 0.55 3.18 4.61
N ALA A 209 0.51 3.70 3.38
CA ALA A 209 -0.64 4.43 2.86
C ALA A 209 -1.92 3.57 2.85
N GLN A 210 -1.80 2.31 2.42
CA GLN A 210 -2.92 1.37 2.41
C GLN A 210 -3.47 1.10 3.82
N SER A 211 -2.60 0.89 4.81
CA SER A 211 -3.03 0.69 6.21
C SER A 211 -3.78 1.90 6.78
N VAL A 212 -3.37 3.13 6.43
CA VAL A 212 -4.08 4.35 6.84
C VAL A 212 -5.48 4.40 6.23
N THR A 213 -5.61 4.16 4.93
CA THR A 213 -6.93 4.18 4.24
C THR A 213 -7.89 3.13 4.78
N GLU A 214 -7.41 1.94 5.13
CA GLU A 214 -8.22 0.87 5.70
C GLU A 214 -8.73 1.22 7.10
N LYS A 215 -7.88 1.86 7.92
CA LYS A 215 -8.27 2.38 9.23
C LYS A 215 -9.33 3.47 9.10
N GLU A 216 -9.13 4.44 8.20
CA GLU A 216 -10.11 5.51 7.95
C GLU A 216 -11.47 4.95 7.50
N LEU A 217 -11.46 3.98 6.57
CA LEU A 217 -12.68 3.30 6.12
C LEU A 217 -13.38 2.56 7.26
N THR A 218 -12.61 1.87 8.11
CA THR A 218 -13.15 1.15 9.27
C THR A 218 -13.80 2.12 10.26
N VAL A 219 -13.14 3.24 10.56
CA VAL A 219 -13.68 4.31 11.42
C VAL A 219 -14.94 4.92 10.81
N ALA A 220 -14.97 5.18 9.51
CA ALA A 220 -16.16 5.69 8.81
C ALA A 220 -17.34 4.70 8.89
N LYS A 221 -17.09 3.40 8.70
CA LYS A 221 -18.11 2.35 8.86
C LYS A 221 -18.62 2.28 10.29
N LEU A 222 -17.75 2.33 11.29
CA LEU A 222 -18.14 2.36 12.70
C LEU A 222 -18.99 3.61 13.02
N ASN A 223 -18.63 4.78 12.48
CA ASN A 223 -19.39 6.01 12.68
C ASN A 223 -20.78 5.93 12.03
N LEU A 224 -20.91 5.29 10.86
CA LEU A 224 -22.22 5.03 10.23
C LEU A 224 -23.09 4.10 11.10
N LEU A 225 -22.50 3.10 11.73
CA LEU A 225 -23.19 2.23 12.70
C LEU A 225 -23.62 3.01 13.94
N HIS A 226 -22.75 3.85 14.49
CA HIS A 226 -23.05 4.73 15.62
C HIS A 226 -24.20 5.71 15.33
N ALA A 227 -24.39 6.12 14.08
CA ALA A 227 -25.44 7.07 13.70
C ALA A 227 -26.85 6.45 13.62
N GLN A 228 -26.98 5.12 13.54
CA GLN A 228 -28.27 4.45 13.27
C GLN A 228 -28.98 3.90 14.51
N VAL A 229 -28.30 3.79 15.66
CA VAL A 229 -28.88 3.28 16.91
C VAL A 229 -28.71 4.32 18.02
N GLU A 230 -29.78 4.68 18.75
CA GLU A 230 -29.69 5.61 19.89
C GLU A 230 -28.78 4.99 20.98
N PRO A 231 -27.58 5.54 21.26
CA PRO A 231 -26.64 4.90 22.19
C PRO A 231 -27.22 4.75 23.59
N HIS A 232 -28.05 5.71 24.00
CA HIS A 232 -28.71 5.69 25.31
C HIS A 232 -29.71 4.52 25.43
N PHE A 233 -30.47 4.22 24.39
CA PHE A 233 -31.36 3.06 24.39
C PHE A 233 -30.57 1.75 24.58
N LEU A 234 -29.45 1.61 23.87
CA LEU A 234 -28.60 0.41 23.95
C LEU A 234 -28.04 0.21 25.37
N TYR A 235 -27.44 1.26 25.94
CA TYR A 235 -26.88 1.20 27.31
C TYR A 235 -27.97 0.88 28.35
N ASN A 236 -29.12 1.53 28.26
CA ASN A 236 -30.22 1.29 29.21
C ASN A 236 -30.78 -0.12 29.08
N THR A 237 -30.91 -0.63 27.85
CA THR A 237 -31.40 -1.99 27.61
C THR A 237 -30.44 -3.03 28.21
N LEU A 238 -29.13 -2.87 28.00
CA LEU A 238 -28.13 -3.76 28.58
C LEU A 238 -28.08 -3.68 30.11
N ALA A 239 -28.19 -2.47 30.69
CA ALA A 239 -28.23 -2.30 32.14
C ALA A 239 -29.48 -2.95 32.76
N SER A 240 -30.66 -2.78 32.13
CA SER A 240 -31.88 -3.47 32.57
C SER A 240 -31.76 -4.99 32.46
N ALA A 241 -31.23 -5.51 31.35
CA ALA A 241 -30.98 -6.94 31.20
C ALA A 241 -30.02 -7.47 32.29
N GLN A 242 -28.96 -6.73 32.60
CA GLN A 242 -28.02 -7.07 33.66
C GLN A 242 -28.70 -7.18 35.04
N LEU A 243 -29.59 -6.25 35.38
CA LEU A 243 -30.37 -6.32 36.63
C LEU A 243 -31.29 -7.54 36.65
N LEU A 244 -31.91 -7.87 35.51
CA LEU A 244 -32.80 -9.03 35.39
C LEU A 244 -32.05 -10.37 35.49
N THR A 245 -30.77 -10.46 35.13
CA THR A 245 -30.02 -11.73 35.17
C THR A 245 -30.09 -12.48 36.51
N ARG A 246 -30.27 -11.76 37.62
CA ARG A 246 -30.42 -12.36 38.96
C ARG A 246 -31.87 -12.42 39.45
N ALA A 247 -32.68 -11.44 39.07
CA ALA A 247 -34.05 -11.31 39.56
C ALA A 247 -35.07 -12.13 38.74
N ASP A 248 -34.91 -12.14 37.43
CA ASP A 248 -35.72 -12.89 36.47
C ASP A 248 -34.86 -13.24 35.23
N PRO A 249 -34.13 -14.37 35.28
CA PRO A 249 -33.25 -14.79 34.20
C PRO A 249 -33.98 -15.02 32.87
N ALA A 250 -35.24 -15.43 32.91
CA ALA A 250 -36.04 -15.66 31.70
C ALA A 250 -36.38 -14.33 31.01
N ALA A 251 -36.78 -13.31 31.77
CA ALA A 251 -36.99 -11.97 31.24
C ALA A 251 -35.69 -11.34 30.71
N ALA A 252 -34.55 -11.62 31.35
CA ALA A 252 -33.24 -11.16 30.86
C ALA A 252 -32.89 -11.76 29.49
N ASP A 253 -33.08 -13.08 29.33
CA ASP A 253 -32.83 -13.79 28.07
C ASP A 253 -33.77 -13.29 26.95
N GLN A 254 -35.05 -13.11 27.26
CA GLN A 254 -36.02 -12.52 26.33
C GLN A 254 -35.62 -11.09 25.91
N MET A 255 -35.18 -10.25 26.86
CA MET A 255 -34.74 -8.88 26.58
C MET A 255 -33.52 -8.85 25.65
N LEU A 256 -32.54 -9.74 25.89
CA LEU A 256 -31.34 -9.87 25.05
C LEU A 256 -31.68 -10.41 23.65
N GLY A 257 -32.56 -11.41 23.55
CA GLY A 257 -33.04 -11.95 22.28
C GLY A 257 -33.75 -10.90 21.42
N ASN A 258 -34.60 -10.09 22.05
CA ASN A 258 -35.26 -8.97 21.38
C ASN A 258 -34.26 -7.89 20.97
N LEU A 259 -33.25 -7.59 21.80
CA LEU A 259 -32.19 -6.65 21.44
C LEU A 259 -31.35 -7.13 20.24
N ILE A 260 -31.01 -8.42 20.19
CA ILE A 260 -30.32 -9.03 19.04
C ILE A 260 -31.17 -8.90 17.77
N THR A 261 -32.47 -9.17 17.88
CA THR A 261 -33.41 -9.04 16.76
C THR A 261 -33.48 -7.60 16.30
N TYR A 262 -33.70 -6.65 17.22
CA TYR A 262 -33.71 -5.21 16.93
C TYR A 262 -32.42 -4.77 16.20
N LEU A 263 -31.24 -5.12 16.72
CA LEU A 263 -29.96 -4.77 16.11
C LEU A 263 -29.77 -5.40 14.73
N ARG A 264 -30.12 -6.69 14.57
CA ARG A 264 -30.02 -7.39 13.28
C ARG A 264 -30.80 -6.69 12.18
N HIS A 265 -32.02 -6.23 12.49
CA HIS A 265 -32.83 -5.49 11.53
C HIS A 265 -32.37 -4.03 11.40
N SER A 266 -31.73 -3.45 12.42
CA SER A 266 -31.23 -2.06 12.41
C SER A 266 -29.98 -1.83 11.56
N LEU A 267 -29.20 -2.86 11.29
CA LEU A 267 -27.97 -2.76 10.50
C LEU A 267 -28.26 -2.60 8.99
N PRO A 268 -27.47 -1.77 8.28
CA PRO A 268 -27.60 -1.64 6.83
C PRO A 268 -27.30 -2.99 6.15
N ARG A 269 -28.21 -3.44 5.29
CA ARG A 269 -27.93 -4.57 4.39
C ARG A 269 -27.00 -4.13 3.27
N THR A 270 -26.16 -5.05 2.81
CA THR A 270 -25.16 -4.81 1.74
C THR A 270 -25.80 -4.60 0.36
N GLU A 271 -27.10 -4.83 0.24
CA GLU A 271 -27.87 -4.67 -1.00
C GLU A 271 -28.83 -3.49 -0.88
N ASP A 272 -28.83 -2.59 -1.88
CA ASP A 272 -29.69 -1.38 -2.03
C ASP A 272 -31.21 -1.69 -2.11
N THR A 273 -31.65 -2.85 -1.63
CA THR A 273 -33.05 -3.26 -1.56
C THR A 273 -33.85 -2.37 -0.60
N ALA A 274 -34.94 -1.80 -1.11
CA ALA A 274 -35.94 -1.11 -0.29
C ALA A 274 -36.52 -2.06 0.79
N SER A 275 -36.64 -1.57 2.03
CA SER A 275 -37.27 -2.30 3.14
C SER A 275 -38.77 -2.52 2.88
N THR A 276 -39.39 -3.43 3.63
CA THR A 276 -40.84 -3.68 3.58
C THR A 276 -41.54 -3.26 4.88
N ILE A 277 -42.87 -3.09 4.83
CA ILE A 277 -43.69 -2.85 6.04
C ILE A 277 -43.45 -3.97 7.07
N GLY A 278 -43.31 -5.22 6.63
CA GLY A 278 -43.07 -6.38 7.48
C GLY A 278 -41.74 -6.29 8.22
N GLU A 279 -40.65 -5.97 7.53
CA GLU A 279 -39.32 -5.84 8.14
C GLU A 279 -39.24 -4.66 9.12
N GLU A 280 -39.89 -3.55 8.79
CA GLU A 280 -40.04 -2.41 9.70
C GLU A 280 -40.87 -2.78 10.93
N LEU A 281 -41.95 -3.55 10.74
CA LEU A 281 -42.82 -4.01 11.82
C LEU A 281 -42.09 -4.99 12.76
N GLU A 282 -41.32 -5.94 12.23
CA GLU A 282 -40.53 -6.87 13.03
C GLU A 282 -39.53 -6.14 13.94
N ARG A 283 -38.84 -5.14 13.40
CA ARG A 283 -37.92 -4.27 14.16
C ARG A 283 -38.66 -3.50 15.25
N SER A 284 -39.80 -2.90 14.92
CA SER A 284 -40.62 -2.16 15.88
C SER A 284 -41.24 -3.03 16.96
N ILE A 285 -41.63 -4.27 16.64
CA ILE A 285 -42.10 -5.25 17.62
C ILE A 285 -40.97 -5.61 18.59
N ALA A 286 -39.78 -5.93 18.09
CA ALA A 286 -38.64 -6.25 18.94
C ALA A 286 -38.30 -5.10 19.90
N TYR A 287 -38.33 -3.85 19.41
CA TYR A 287 -38.18 -2.67 20.25
C TYR A 287 -39.30 -2.56 21.31
N LEU A 288 -40.56 -2.73 20.91
CA LEU A 288 -41.70 -2.64 21.82
C LEU A 288 -41.72 -3.75 22.88
N ASP A 289 -41.26 -4.95 22.55
CA ASP A 289 -41.15 -6.04 23.51
C ASP A 289 -40.06 -5.77 24.56
N ILE A 290 -38.94 -5.15 24.18
CA ILE A 290 -37.94 -4.63 25.13
C ILE A 290 -38.58 -3.59 26.05
N MET A 291 -39.34 -2.66 25.48
CA MET A 291 -40.03 -1.62 26.23
C MET A 291 -41.11 -2.20 27.16
N LYS A 292 -41.80 -3.26 26.76
CA LYS A 292 -42.80 -3.96 27.57
C LYS A 292 -42.18 -4.64 28.77
N ILE A 293 -40.99 -5.21 28.64
CA ILE A 293 -40.24 -5.74 29.79
C ILE A 293 -39.88 -4.59 30.75
N ARG A 294 -39.45 -3.44 30.24
CA ARG A 294 -39.03 -2.29 31.06
C ARG A 294 -40.20 -1.58 31.75
N MET A 295 -41.31 -1.39 31.05
CA MET A 295 -42.50 -0.68 31.54
C MET A 295 -43.48 -1.64 32.26
N GLY A 296 -43.31 -2.95 32.10
CA GLY A 296 -44.19 -3.97 32.65
C GLY A 296 -45.62 -3.84 32.14
N ALA A 297 -46.59 -4.04 33.05
CA ALA A 297 -48.01 -3.96 32.74
C ALA A 297 -48.50 -2.55 32.31
N ARG A 298 -47.64 -1.53 32.38
CA ARG A 298 -47.98 -0.15 31.97
C ARG A 298 -47.99 0.04 30.45
N LEU A 299 -47.39 -0.86 29.67
CA LEU A 299 -47.39 -0.75 28.21
C LEU A 299 -48.28 -1.80 27.58
N ASN A 300 -49.30 -1.33 26.87
CA ASN A 300 -50.15 -2.17 26.04
C ASN A 300 -49.82 -1.95 24.56
N ILE A 301 -49.76 -3.03 23.78
CA ILE A 301 -49.37 -2.99 22.37
C ILE A 301 -50.51 -3.60 21.55
N GLN A 302 -51.01 -2.86 20.56
CA GLN A 302 -52.02 -3.32 19.62
C GLN A 302 -51.54 -3.14 18.19
N ILE A 303 -51.53 -4.23 17.42
CA ILE A 303 -51.04 -4.24 16.04
C ILE A 303 -52.16 -4.69 15.12
N GLN A 304 -52.51 -3.84 14.17
CA GLN A 304 -53.53 -4.06 13.14
C GLN A 304 -52.89 -3.83 11.77
N VAL A 305 -52.05 -4.78 11.35
CA VAL A 305 -51.36 -4.76 10.06
C VAL A 305 -51.74 -6.03 9.29
N PRO A 306 -52.60 -5.93 8.27
CA PRO A 306 -52.97 -7.07 7.42
C PRO A 306 -51.74 -7.73 6.77
N ALA A 307 -51.77 -9.05 6.62
CA ALA A 307 -50.61 -9.84 6.17
C ALA A 307 -50.20 -9.47 4.73
N GLU A 308 -51.17 -9.19 3.87
CA GLU A 308 -51.01 -8.75 2.49
C GLU A 308 -50.25 -7.41 2.36
N LEU A 309 -50.30 -6.55 3.38
CA LEU A 309 -49.60 -5.27 3.36
C LEU A 309 -48.15 -5.39 3.81
N LYS A 310 -47.75 -6.48 4.49
CA LYS A 310 -46.39 -6.64 5.03
C LYS A 310 -45.32 -6.67 3.95
N ALA A 311 -45.63 -7.20 2.77
CA ALA A 311 -44.69 -7.29 1.66
C ALA A 311 -44.52 -5.97 0.88
N LEU A 312 -45.33 -4.94 1.17
CA LEU A 312 -45.25 -3.68 0.45
C LEU A 312 -43.96 -2.92 0.78
N PRO A 313 -43.31 -2.30 -0.22
CA PRO A 313 -42.14 -1.46 0.02
C PRO A 313 -42.46 -0.31 0.98
N PHE A 314 -41.56 -0.08 1.93
CA PHE A 314 -41.67 1.01 2.89
C PHE A 314 -40.29 1.59 3.19
N PRO A 315 -40.16 2.92 3.35
CA PRO A 315 -38.86 3.52 3.63
C PRO A 315 -38.28 3.05 4.98
N ILE A 316 -36.99 2.70 4.96
CA ILE A 316 -36.26 2.11 6.10
C ILE A 316 -36.21 3.05 7.31
N MET A 317 -36.32 2.49 8.53
CA MET A 317 -36.31 3.18 9.82
C MET A 317 -37.46 4.18 10.04
N MET A 318 -38.45 4.24 9.16
CA MET A 318 -39.51 5.24 9.25
C MET A 318 -40.57 4.86 10.28
N LEU A 319 -41.02 3.59 10.27
CA LEU A 319 -41.97 3.12 11.27
C LEU A 319 -41.31 3.13 12.66
N GLN A 320 -40.05 2.68 12.71
CA GLN A 320 -39.26 2.66 13.93
C GLN A 320 -39.18 4.05 14.59
N THR A 321 -38.89 5.09 13.80
CA THR A 321 -38.83 6.47 14.31
C THR A 321 -40.15 6.92 14.93
N LEU A 322 -41.29 6.53 14.34
CA LEU A 322 -42.60 6.89 14.90
C LEU A 322 -42.89 6.14 16.20
N VAL A 323 -42.55 4.85 16.26
CA VAL A 323 -42.72 4.01 17.45
C VAL A 323 -41.85 4.52 18.61
N GLU A 324 -40.58 4.83 18.35
CA GLU A 324 -39.67 5.41 19.36
C GLU A 324 -40.21 6.73 19.89
N ASN A 325 -40.72 7.61 19.03
CA ASN A 325 -41.29 8.88 19.44
C ASN A 325 -42.54 8.69 20.32
N ALA A 326 -43.46 7.79 19.95
CA ALA A 326 -44.66 7.51 20.72
C ALA A 326 -44.33 7.00 22.14
N ILE A 327 -43.32 6.14 22.26
CA ILE A 327 -42.86 5.65 23.56
C ILE A 327 -42.17 6.75 24.36
N LYS A 328 -41.13 7.38 23.80
CA LYS A 328 -40.27 8.32 24.52
C LYS A 328 -41.00 9.60 24.94
N HIS A 329 -41.87 10.12 24.08
CA HIS A 329 -42.55 11.39 24.31
C HIS A 329 -43.99 11.22 24.80
N GLY A 330 -44.68 10.16 24.41
CA GLY A 330 -46.07 9.92 24.78
C GLY A 330 -46.22 9.10 26.07
N LEU A 331 -45.69 7.88 26.06
CA LEU A 331 -46.04 6.84 27.03
C LEU A 331 -45.09 6.74 28.22
N GLU A 332 -43.78 6.92 28.02
CA GLU A 332 -42.77 6.85 29.09
C GLU A 332 -42.96 7.94 30.16
N PRO A 333 -43.27 9.22 29.81
CA PRO A 333 -43.56 10.26 30.80
C PRO A 333 -44.89 10.08 31.55
N LYS A 334 -45.82 9.27 31.01
CA LYS A 334 -47.17 9.09 31.57
C LYS A 334 -47.17 8.05 32.69
N THR A 335 -47.39 8.48 33.94
CA THR A 335 -47.39 7.59 35.13
C THR A 335 -48.39 6.43 35.05
N GLY A 336 -49.58 6.66 34.50
CA GLY A 336 -50.65 5.65 34.41
C GLY A 336 -50.42 4.53 33.37
N GLY A 337 -49.33 4.58 32.59
CA GLY A 337 -49.15 3.69 31.45
C GLY A 337 -50.04 4.08 30.27
N GLY A 338 -50.07 3.24 29.24
CA GLY A 338 -50.87 3.51 28.05
C GLY A 338 -50.71 2.49 26.95
N THR A 339 -51.44 2.74 25.86
CA THR A 339 -51.49 1.87 24.70
C THR A 339 -50.81 2.52 23.52
N ILE A 340 -50.04 1.73 22.78
CA ILE A 340 -49.56 2.06 21.44
C ILE A 340 -50.29 1.21 20.40
N TRP A 341 -50.73 1.84 19.33
CA TRP A 341 -51.37 1.22 18.18
C TRP A 341 -50.50 1.36 16.94
N ILE A 342 -50.26 0.25 16.24
CA ILE A 342 -49.66 0.25 14.90
C ILE A 342 -50.71 -0.27 13.93
N ILE A 343 -51.14 0.59 13.01
CA ILE A 343 -52.26 0.31 12.09
C ILE A 343 -51.79 0.54 10.67
N ALA A 344 -52.02 -0.41 9.77
CA ALA A 344 -51.78 -0.24 8.34
C ALA A 344 -53.09 -0.40 7.56
N ARG A 345 -53.37 0.53 6.64
CA ARG A 345 -54.54 0.49 5.75
C ARG A 345 -54.14 0.86 4.34
N GLN A 346 -54.76 0.22 3.36
CA GLN A 346 -54.60 0.56 1.96
C GLN A 346 -55.85 1.31 1.46
N HIS A 347 -55.65 2.40 0.71
CA HIS A 347 -56.72 3.17 0.10
C HIS A 347 -56.24 3.83 -1.20
N GLU A 348 -57.01 3.71 -2.27
CA GLU A 348 -56.76 4.41 -3.56
C GLU A 348 -55.31 4.32 -4.07
N GLY A 349 -54.71 3.13 -4.04
CA GLY A 349 -53.34 2.91 -4.53
C GLY A 349 -52.23 3.41 -3.60
N ASN A 350 -52.57 3.87 -2.40
CA ASN A 350 -51.63 4.23 -1.34
C ASN A 350 -51.78 3.29 -0.14
N VAL A 351 -50.70 3.14 0.62
CA VAL A 351 -50.71 2.50 1.94
C VAL A 351 -50.40 3.56 3.00
N ALA A 352 -51.26 3.63 4.00
CA ALA A 352 -51.12 4.49 5.17
C ALA A 352 -50.74 3.63 6.38
N VAL A 353 -49.63 3.96 7.02
CA VAL A 353 -49.15 3.33 8.24
C VAL A 353 -49.22 4.37 9.36
N THR A 354 -50.02 4.09 10.37
CA THR A 354 -50.28 4.96 11.51
C THR A 354 -49.70 4.35 12.78
N VAL A 355 -48.94 5.15 13.52
CA VAL A 355 -48.58 4.87 14.91
C VAL A 355 -49.34 5.86 15.78
N ALA A 356 -50.16 5.36 16.69
CA ALA A 356 -50.91 6.17 17.63
C ALA A 356 -50.62 5.76 19.08
N ASP A 357 -50.71 6.71 19.99
CA ASP A 357 -50.60 6.48 21.43
C ASP A 357 -51.70 7.22 22.19
N ASP A 358 -51.95 6.83 23.44
CA ASP A 358 -52.86 7.52 24.36
C ASP A 358 -52.11 8.34 25.43
N GLY A 359 -50.86 8.71 25.14
CA GLY A 359 -49.93 9.39 26.04
C GLY A 359 -50.32 10.83 26.40
N ASN A 360 -49.34 11.60 26.85
CA ASN A 360 -49.56 12.99 27.28
C ASN A 360 -49.94 13.96 26.15
N GLY A 361 -49.94 13.51 24.90
CA GLY A 361 -50.33 14.29 23.73
C GLY A 361 -49.28 15.28 23.24
N LEU A 362 -49.67 16.12 22.26
CA LEU A 362 -48.85 17.22 21.76
C LEU A 362 -48.86 18.36 22.79
N GLY A 363 -47.95 18.34 23.76
CA GLY A 363 -47.77 19.46 24.68
C GLY A 363 -47.39 20.77 23.96
N THR A 364 -47.66 21.92 24.60
CA THR A 364 -47.25 23.26 24.13
C THR A 364 -45.74 23.45 24.08
N GLU A 365 -44.98 22.64 24.81
CA GLU A 365 -43.54 22.52 24.64
C GLU A 365 -43.25 21.27 23.80
N ILE A 366 -43.00 21.48 22.50
CA ILE A 366 -42.32 20.49 21.67
C ILE A 366 -40.87 20.40 22.19
N GLY A 367 -40.67 19.74 23.33
CA GLY A 367 -39.39 19.59 24.03
C GLY A 367 -38.42 18.61 23.35
N GLY A 368 -38.68 18.27 22.10
CA GLY A 368 -37.73 17.64 21.19
C GLY A 368 -37.38 18.66 20.10
N THR A 369 -36.14 18.69 19.65
CA THR A 369 -35.58 19.68 18.69
C THR A 369 -36.31 19.83 17.34
N GLY A 370 -37.43 19.13 17.11
CA GLY A 370 -38.15 19.06 15.83
C GLY A 370 -37.37 18.33 14.73
N ILE A 371 -36.14 17.91 15.02
CA ILE A 371 -35.20 17.32 14.06
C ILE A 371 -35.70 15.94 13.59
N GLY A 372 -36.24 15.10 14.48
CA GLY A 372 -36.76 13.77 14.14
C GLY A 372 -37.88 13.80 13.11
N LEU A 373 -38.90 14.64 13.32
CA LEU A 373 -40.05 14.77 12.41
C LEU A 373 -39.69 15.53 11.12
N LYS A 374 -38.76 16.49 11.19
CA LYS A 374 -38.20 17.16 10.01
C LYS A 374 -37.43 16.16 9.12
N ASN A 375 -36.65 15.26 9.73
CA ASN A 375 -35.93 14.20 9.04
C ASN A 375 -36.87 13.18 8.39
N VAL A 376 -37.97 12.82 9.07
CA VAL A 376 -39.05 11.98 8.51
C VAL A 376 -39.62 12.61 7.23
N ARG A 377 -40.00 13.90 7.27
CA ARG A 377 -40.52 14.60 6.09
C ARG A 377 -39.50 14.67 4.95
N GLU A 378 -38.25 14.98 5.27
CA GLU A 378 -37.19 15.09 4.25
C GLU A 378 -36.86 13.74 3.61
N ARG A 379 -36.79 12.66 4.39
CA ARG A 379 -36.57 11.30 3.85
C ARG A 379 -37.71 10.85 2.95
N LEU A 380 -38.96 11.15 3.31
CA LEU A 380 -40.12 10.87 2.45
C LEU A 380 -40.06 11.67 1.14
N ARG A 381 -39.69 12.95 1.22
CA ARG A 381 -39.52 13.82 0.04
C ARG A 381 -38.42 13.30 -0.89
N LEU A 382 -37.30 12.83 -0.35
CA LEU A 382 -36.21 12.28 -1.15
C LEU A 382 -36.58 10.94 -1.81
N ALA A 383 -37.29 10.07 -1.12
CA ALA A 383 -37.64 8.74 -1.63
C ALA A 383 -38.85 8.72 -2.58
N TYR A 384 -39.84 9.58 -2.36
CA TYR A 384 -41.14 9.55 -3.06
C TYR A 384 -41.57 10.91 -3.63
N GLY A 385 -40.77 11.97 -3.47
CA GLY A 385 -41.15 13.32 -3.89
C GLY A 385 -42.44 13.78 -3.20
N ASN A 386 -43.38 14.28 -4.00
CA ASN A 386 -44.69 14.75 -3.51
C ASN A 386 -45.74 13.62 -3.41
N ALA A 387 -45.39 12.37 -3.73
CA ALA A 387 -46.32 11.24 -3.72
C ALA A 387 -46.49 10.62 -2.31
N ALA A 388 -45.61 10.96 -1.37
CA ALA A 388 -45.71 10.53 0.02
C ALA A 388 -46.16 11.67 0.93
N GLY A 389 -46.89 11.32 1.99
CA GLY A 389 -47.40 12.26 2.99
C GLY A 389 -46.99 11.86 4.40
N PHE A 390 -46.87 12.85 5.28
CA PHE A 390 -46.72 12.65 6.71
C PHE A 390 -47.65 13.61 7.46
N VAL A 391 -48.52 13.04 8.29
CA VAL A 391 -49.51 13.77 9.09
C VAL A 391 -49.32 13.43 10.56
N LEU A 392 -49.36 14.45 11.41
CA LEU A 392 -49.31 14.30 12.86
C LEU A 392 -50.51 15.02 13.46
N VAL A 393 -51.33 14.33 14.22
CA VAL A 393 -52.53 14.88 14.87
C VAL A 393 -52.58 14.48 16.34
N GLY A 394 -53.27 15.25 17.16
CA GLY A 394 -53.62 14.81 18.51
C GLY A 394 -54.58 13.63 18.45
N ASN A 395 -54.39 12.65 19.34
CA ASN A 395 -55.28 11.52 19.51
C ASN A 395 -56.33 11.83 20.60
N PHE A 396 -57.48 11.16 20.54
CA PHE A 396 -58.59 11.37 21.48
C PHE A 396 -58.80 10.13 22.36
N PRO A 397 -59.01 10.28 23.69
CA PRO A 397 -59.13 11.54 24.45
C PRO A 397 -57.79 12.25 24.76
N SER A 398 -56.65 11.55 24.60
CA SER A 398 -55.30 12.10 24.74
C SER A 398 -54.32 11.35 23.83
N GLY A 399 -53.10 11.87 23.65
CA GLY A 399 -52.02 11.23 22.90
C GLY A 399 -51.80 11.82 21.50
N VAL A 400 -51.08 11.09 20.66
CA VAL A 400 -50.67 11.53 19.31
C VAL A 400 -50.92 10.41 18.31
N ALA A 401 -51.29 10.77 17.08
CA ALA A 401 -51.34 9.85 15.94
C ALA A 401 -50.47 10.39 14.79
N ALA A 402 -49.44 9.63 14.45
CA ALA A 402 -48.51 9.91 13.35
C ALA A 402 -48.79 8.95 12.19
N THR A 403 -49.11 9.48 11.02
CA THR A 403 -49.45 8.68 9.83
C THR A 403 -48.50 9.00 8.68
N ILE A 404 -47.88 7.96 8.11
CA ILE A 404 -47.11 8.00 6.88
C ILE A 404 -47.95 7.39 5.77
N THR A 405 -48.09 8.08 4.66
CA THR A 405 -48.75 7.58 3.45
C THR A 405 -47.74 7.48 2.33
N VAL A 406 -47.63 6.30 1.71
CA VAL A 406 -46.74 6.05 0.56
C VAL A 406 -47.51 5.35 -0.57
N PRO A 407 -47.14 5.57 -1.84
CA PRO A 407 -47.75 4.86 -2.96
C PRO A 407 -47.37 3.37 -2.93
N VAL A 408 -48.30 2.52 -3.36
CA VAL A 408 -48.11 1.05 -3.43
C VAL A 408 -47.12 0.65 -4.55
N THR A 409 -46.88 1.55 -5.50
CA THR A 409 -45.94 1.35 -6.63
C THR A 409 -44.55 1.88 -6.29
N LYS A 410 -43.49 1.16 -6.71
CA LYS A 410 -42.06 1.35 -6.39
C LYS A 410 -41.62 2.80 -6.14
N ALA A 411 -40.82 2.99 -5.09
CA ALA A 411 -39.94 4.15 -4.92
C ALA A 411 -39.09 4.35 -6.21
N LYS A 412 -38.97 5.59 -6.68
CA LYS A 412 -38.14 5.94 -7.84
C LYS A 412 -36.66 5.68 -7.50
N GLY A 413 -36.18 4.46 -7.77
CA GLY A 413 -34.77 4.07 -7.66
C GLY A 413 -34.21 3.37 -8.90
N GLU A 414 -35.02 3.10 -9.93
CA GLU A 414 -34.63 2.32 -11.13
C GLU A 414 -34.70 3.15 -12.42
N GLN A 415 -34.15 4.37 -12.43
CA GLN A 415 -33.93 5.11 -13.68
C GLN A 415 -32.59 5.84 -13.68
N HIS A 416 -31.49 5.09 -13.67
CA HIS A 416 -30.26 5.50 -14.32
C HIS A 416 -29.58 4.24 -14.88
N ALA A 417 -29.95 3.91 -16.12
CA ALA A 417 -29.14 3.09 -17.03
C ALA A 417 -28.07 3.96 -17.68
#